data_AF-A0A2G5TMD7-F1
#
_entry.id   AF-A0A2G5TMD7-F1
#
_cell.length_a   1.000
_cell.length_b   1.000
_cell.length_c   1.000
_cell.angle_alpha   90.00
_cell.angle_beta   90.00
_cell.angle_gamma   90.00
#
_symmetry.space_group_name_H-M   'P 1'
#
loop_
_entity.id
_entity.type
_entity.pdbx_description
1 polymer ?
#
loop_
_entity_poly.entity_id
_entity_poly.type
_entity_poly.pdbx_seq_one_letter_code
_entity_poly.pdbx_strand_id
1 'polypeptide(L)'
;MTKMFLQFHTLFVFCLVFLNQVHSKDEPLFVKNNEDICLEDVDPGPCQYYQVQWFWDQMAEECKEFHYGGCMGTKNRFSSKQQCVKQCKYKMFNPVAVPGNHCGCLSGSSLVRNTHFYSILLYFYIKLLT
;
A
#
# COMPACT_ATOMS: atom_id res chain seq x y z
N MET A 1 -3.89 -45.16 30.64
CA MET A 1 -3.74 -43.68 30.63
C MET A 1 -2.93 -43.14 29.46
N THR A 2 -2.32 -43.97 28.59
CA THR A 2 -1.49 -43.51 27.46
C THR A 2 -2.23 -43.28 26.14
N LYS A 3 -3.46 -43.78 25.98
CA LYS A 3 -4.28 -43.56 24.76
C LYS A 3 -4.95 -42.18 24.70
N MET A 4 -5.11 -41.50 25.83
CA MET A 4 -5.75 -40.18 25.90
C MET A 4 -4.80 -39.06 25.43
N PHE A 5 -3.50 -39.17 25.72
CA PHE A 5 -2.49 -38.19 25.31
C PHE A 5 -2.21 -38.20 23.80
N LEU A 6 -2.30 -39.36 23.16
CA LEU A 6 -2.09 -39.48 21.71
C LEU A 6 -3.18 -38.77 20.90
N GLN A 7 -4.42 -38.73 21.43
CA GLN A 7 -5.57 -38.09 20.79
C GLN A 7 -5.51 -36.55 20.87
N PHE A 8 -5.00 -36.00 21.96
CA PHE A 8 -4.76 -34.55 22.08
C PHE A 8 -3.61 -34.09 21.19
N HIS A 9 -2.57 -34.92 21.04
CA HIS A 9 -1.43 -34.59 20.19
C HIS A 9 -1.80 -34.62 18.70
N THR A 10 -2.61 -35.58 18.27
CA THR A 10 -3.09 -35.62 16.88
C THR A 10 -4.04 -34.47 16.58
N LEU A 11 -4.93 -34.09 17.51
CA LEU A 11 -5.78 -32.90 17.36
C LEU A 11 -4.99 -31.59 17.33
N PHE A 12 -3.91 -31.47 18.11
CA PHE A 12 -3.05 -30.29 18.11
C PHE A 12 -2.20 -30.19 16.83
N VAL A 13 -1.62 -31.29 16.37
CA VAL A 13 -0.89 -31.34 15.09
C VAL A 13 -1.84 -31.09 13.92
N PHE A 14 -3.06 -31.61 13.95
CA PHE A 14 -4.08 -31.29 12.94
C PHE A 14 -4.49 -29.82 13.02
N CYS A 15 -4.66 -29.24 14.21
CA CYS A 15 -4.90 -27.81 14.36
C CYS A 15 -3.73 -26.98 13.82
N LEU A 16 -2.48 -27.35 14.09
CA LEU A 16 -1.30 -26.68 13.51
C LEU A 16 -1.22 -26.87 11.99
N VAL A 17 -1.52 -28.05 11.45
CA VAL A 17 -1.53 -28.31 10.00
C VAL A 17 -2.66 -27.55 9.30
N PHE A 18 -3.83 -27.37 9.94
CA PHE A 18 -4.97 -26.61 9.42
C PHE A 18 -4.85 -25.10 9.65
N LEU A 19 -4.16 -24.65 10.70
CA LEU A 19 -3.76 -23.24 10.89
C LEU A 19 -2.60 -22.84 9.96
N ASN A 20 -1.86 -23.82 9.41
CA ASN A 20 -0.90 -23.63 8.31
C ASN A 20 -1.55 -23.72 6.92
N GLN A 21 -2.85 -24.02 6.82
CA GLN A 21 -3.66 -23.70 5.64
C GLN A 21 -4.23 -22.29 5.80
N VAL A 22 -3.34 -21.32 6.02
CA VAL A 22 -3.55 -20.00 5.42
C VAL A 22 -3.65 -20.29 3.94
N HIS A 23 -4.88 -20.50 3.48
CA HIS A 23 -5.18 -20.44 2.07
C HIS A 23 -4.84 -19.00 1.71
N SER A 24 -3.68 -18.84 1.07
CA SER A 24 -3.18 -17.62 0.45
C SER A 24 -4.13 -17.18 -0.67
N LYS A 25 -5.37 -16.85 -0.30
CA LYS A 25 -6.32 -16.09 -1.11
C LYS A 25 -6.10 -14.60 -0.97
N ASP A 26 -5.08 -14.21 -0.22
CA ASP A 26 -4.30 -13.05 -0.58
C ASP A 26 -3.41 -13.50 -1.74
N GLU A 27 -4.03 -13.68 -2.92
CA GLU A 27 -3.33 -13.19 -4.12
C GLU A 27 -2.87 -11.81 -3.70
N PRO A 28 -1.57 -11.46 -3.79
CA PRO A 28 -1.22 -10.08 -3.61
C PRO A 28 -2.15 -9.38 -4.57
N LEU A 29 -3.08 -8.59 -4.02
CA LEU A 29 -3.48 -7.41 -4.71
C LEU A 29 -2.14 -6.68 -4.83
N PHE A 30 -1.37 -7.02 -5.87
CA PHE A 30 -1.10 -6.08 -6.91
C PHE A 30 -2.40 -5.29 -7.03
N VAL A 31 -2.54 -4.31 -6.12
CA VAL A 31 -2.99 -3.01 -6.49
C VAL A 31 -2.10 -2.78 -7.69
N LYS A 32 -2.65 -3.11 -8.86
CA LYS A 32 -2.27 -2.46 -10.08
C LYS A 32 -2.47 -1.03 -9.65
N ASN A 33 -1.39 -0.42 -9.15
CA ASN A 33 -1.29 1.00 -9.02
C ASN A 33 -1.44 1.35 -10.48
N ASN A 34 -2.70 1.57 -10.89
CA ASN A 34 -3.07 2.16 -12.18
C ASN A 34 -1.97 3.17 -12.38
N GLU A 35 -1.16 2.97 -13.43
CA GLU A 35 0.08 3.71 -13.63
C GLU A 35 -0.16 5.11 -13.11
N ASP A 36 0.53 5.49 -12.00
CA ASP A 36 0.02 6.53 -11.12
C ASP A 36 -0.34 7.74 -11.99
N ILE A 37 -1.63 8.08 -12.07
CA ILE A 37 -2.18 8.93 -13.13
C ILE A 37 -1.52 10.32 -13.16
N CYS A 38 -0.81 10.66 -12.09
CA CYS A 38 -0.02 11.86 -11.90
C CYS A 38 1.38 11.79 -12.56
N LEU A 39 1.80 10.61 -13.04
CA LEU A 39 3.05 10.38 -13.76
C LEU A 39 2.86 10.28 -15.28
N GLU A 40 1.61 10.20 -15.75
CA GLU A 40 1.34 10.22 -17.19
C GLU A 40 1.60 11.63 -17.75
N ASP A 41 2.19 11.70 -18.95
CA ASP A 41 2.28 12.94 -19.71
C ASP A 41 0.88 13.47 -20.07
N VAL A 42 0.76 14.78 -20.26
CA VAL A 42 -0.50 15.37 -20.68
C VAL A 42 -0.77 15.09 -22.17
N ASP A 43 -1.96 14.55 -22.49
CA ASP A 43 -2.42 14.35 -23.87
C ASP A 43 -3.82 14.97 -24.06
N PRO A 44 -3.95 16.04 -24.88
CA PRO A 44 -5.22 16.64 -25.26
C PRO A 44 -6.19 15.68 -25.99
N GLY A 45 -5.67 14.63 -26.62
CA GLY A 45 -6.41 13.78 -27.54
C GLY A 45 -6.72 14.46 -28.89
N PRO A 46 -7.30 13.71 -29.85
CA PRO A 46 -7.45 14.16 -31.23
C PRO A 46 -8.71 15.01 -31.48
N CYS A 47 -9.66 15.04 -30.55
CA CYS A 47 -10.90 15.78 -30.73
C CYS A 47 -10.69 17.31 -30.60
N GLN A 48 -11.59 18.10 -31.18
CA GLN A 48 -11.50 19.57 -31.24
C GLN A 48 -12.59 20.28 -30.42
N TYR A 49 -13.06 19.63 -29.34
CA TYR A 49 -14.00 20.21 -28.39
C TYR A 49 -13.25 20.67 -27.15
N TYR A 50 -12.61 21.85 -27.25
CA TYR A 50 -11.68 22.31 -26.24
C TYR A 50 -12.36 22.68 -24.92
N GLN A 51 -11.89 22.05 -23.85
CA GLN A 51 -12.31 22.33 -22.47
C GLN A 51 -11.06 22.58 -21.61
N VAL A 52 -11.11 23.61 -20.77
CA VAL A 52 -10.04 23.86 -19.78
C VAL A 52 -10.09 22.76 -18.73
N GLN A 53 -8.97 22.08 -18.54
CA GLN A 53 -8.78 21.02 -17.56
C GLN A 53 -7.44 21.23 -16.86
N TRP A 54 -7.21 20.50 -15.76
CA TRP A 54 -6.00 20.59 -14.96
C TRP A 54 -5.18 19.31 -15.05
N PHE A 55 -3.85 19.40 -15.13
CA PHE A 55 -2.94 18.26 -15.06
C PHE A 55 -1.86 18.51 -14.01
N TRP A 56 -1.27 17.45 -13.48
CA TRP A 56 -0.13 17.51 -12.56
C TRP A 56 1.18 17.57 -13.36
N ASP A 57 1.93 18.65 -13.17
CA ASP A 57 3.29 18.79 -13.67
C ASP A 57 4.26 18.33 -12.57
N GLN A 58 4.96 17.21 -12.84
CA GLN A 58 5.90 16.64 -11.89
C GLN A 58 7.15 17.49 -11.70
N MET A 59 7.60 18.16 -12.75
CA MET A 59 8.83 18.95 -12.72
C MET A 59 8.62 20.23 -11.93
N ALA A 60 7.42 20.82 -12.05
CA ALA A 60 7.04 22.01 -11.31
C ALA A 60 6.34 21.71 -9.96
N GLU A 61 6.05 20.43 -9.68
CA GLU A 61 5.28 19.97 -8.50
C GLU A 61 3.97 20.75 -8.29
N GLU A 62 3.28 21.07 -9.38
CA GLU A 62 2.06 21.86 -9.35
C GLU A 62 1.02 21.42 -10.38
N CYS A 63 -0.24 21.80 -10.14
CA CYS A 63 -1.31 21.61 -11.10
C CYS A 63 -1.41 22.79 -12.05
N LYS A 64 -1.31 22.52 -13.35
CA LYS A 64 -1.40 23.51 -14.45
C LYS A 64 -2.63 23.28 -15.30
N GLU A 65 -3.11 24.33 -15.97
CA GLU A 65 -4.22 24.24 -16.91
C GLU A 65 -3.74 23.79 -18.29
N PHE A 66 -4.59 23.06 -19.01
CA PHE A 66 -4.41 22.73 -20.42
C PHE A 66 -5.76 22.62 -21.15
N HIS A 67 -5.72 22.67 -22.47
CA HIS A 67 -6.89 22.45 -23.32
C HIS A 67 -7.05 20.96 -23.66
N TYR A 68 -8.09 20.34 -23.13
CA TYR A 68 -8.48 18.98 -23.49
C TYR A 68 -9.40 18.99 -24.70
N GLY A 69 -9.14 18.13 -25.69
CA GLY A 69 -9.88 18.04 -26.94
C GLY A 69 -11.27 17.39 -26.84
N GLY A 70 -11.61 16.80 -25.69
CA GLY A 70 -12.94 16.23 -25.42
C GLY A 70 -13.07 14.72 -25.67
N CYS A 71 -12.02 14.04 -26.17
CA CYS A 71 -11.99 12.58 -26.28
C CYS A 71 -10.57 12.02 -26.14
N MET A 72 -10.45 10.74 -25.76
CA MET A 72 -9.18 10.04 -25.55
C MET A 72 -8.26 10.81 -24.57
N GLY A 73 -6.95 10.80 -24.84
CA GLY A 73 -5.94 11.42 -23.98
C GLY A 73 -5.59 10.59 -22.74
N THR A 74 -4.69 11.15 -21.94
CA THR A 74 -4.22 10.54 -20.69
C THR A 74 -5.15 10.82 -19.52
N LYS A 75 -4.92 10.15 -18.39
CA LYS A 75 -5.70 10.32 -17.15
C LYS A 75 -5.14 11.38 -16.22
N ASN A 76 -3.98 11.97 -16.54
CA ASN A 76 -3.47 13.17 -15.88
C ASN A 76 -4.33 14.40 -16.27
N ARG A 77 -5.62 14.35 -15.92
CA ARG A 77 -6.64 15.33 -16.30
C ARG A 77 -7.72 15.41 -15.23
N PHE A 78 -7.95 16.61 -14.71
CA PHE A 78 -8.85 16.87 -13.60
C PHE A 78 -9.72 18.09 -13.88
N SER A 79 -10.96 18.04 -13.39
CA SER A 79 -11.95 19.10 -13.60
C SER A 79 -11.62 20.40 -12.85
N SER A 80 -10.77 20.33 -11.83
CA SER A 80 -10.40 21.48 -11.00
C SER A 80 -8.99 21.34 -10.45
N LYS A 81 -8.36 22.49 -10.14
CA LYS A 81 -7.06 22.54 -9.46
C LYS A 81 -7.09 21.77 -8.14
N GLN A 82 -8.15 21.92 -7.35
CA GLN A 82 -8.29 21.25 -6.06
C GLN A 82 -8.32 19.73 -6.20
N GLN A 83 -9.02 19.20 -7.20
CA GLN A 83 -9.05 17.76 -7.48
C GLN A 83 -7.67 17.24 -7.87
N CYS A 84 -6.98 17.96 -8.75
CA CYS A 84 -5.61 17.63 -9.16
C CYS A 84 -4.65 17.60 -7.95
N VAL A 85 -4.64 18.67 -7.13
CA VAL A 85 -3.75 18.74 -5.96
C VAL A 85 -4.10 17.66 -4.95
N LYS A 86 -5.39 17.44 -4.67
CA LYS A 86 -5.87 16.37 -3.78
C LYS A 86 -5.35 15.00 -4.20
N GLN A 87 -5.38 14.73 -5.50
CA GLN A 87 -5.01 13.44 -6.05
C GLN A 87 -3.51 13.25 -6.16
N CYS A 88 -2.76 14.24 -6.65
CA CYS A 88 -1.36 14.07 -7.03
C CYS A 88 -0.38 14.59 -6.00
N LYS A 89 -0.67 15.72 -5.35
CA LYS A 89 0.23 16.29 -4.33
C LYS A 89 0.17 15.50 -3.02
N TYR A 90 -1.02 15.13 -2.55
CA TYR A 90 -1.18 14.52 -1.23
C TYR A 90 -1.02 13.00 -1.21
N LYS A 91 -1.11 12.31 -2.36
CA LYS A 91 -0.76 10.88 -2.44
C LYS A 91 0.72 10.62 -2.13
N MET A 92 1.60 11.60 -2.36
CA MET A 92 3.02 11.51 -1.99
C MET A 92 3.28 11.68 -0.49
N PHE A 93 2.28 12.02 0.34
CA PHE A 93 2.45 12.27 1.78
C PHE A 93 1.56 11.42 2.71
N ASN A 94 0.74 10.50 2.19
CA ASN A 94 -0.03 9.58 3.02
C ASN A 94 0.58 8.17 2.99
N PRO A 95 1.23 7.70 4.06
CA PRO A 95 1.81 6.36 4.14
C PRO A 95 0.71 5.31 4.36
N VAL A 96 -0.12 5.08 3.35
CA VAL A 96 -0.93 3.86 3.27
C VAL A 96 -0.38 3.03 2.11
N ALA A 97 0.52 2.11 2.48
CA ALA A 97 1.02 0.96 1.71
C ALA A 97 1.48 1.22 0.26
N VAL A 98 2.78 1.51 0.08
CA VAL A 98 3.46 1.30 -1.21
C VAL A 98 4.51 0.18 -1.05
N PRO A 99 4.38 -0.95 -1.77
CA PRO A 99 5.47 -1.90 -1.95
C PRO A 99 6.33 -1.46 -3.15
N GLY A 100 7.61 -1.16 -2.90
CA GLY A 100 8.66 -1.26 -3.92
C GLY A 100 9.27 0.05 -4.43
N ASN A 101 10.54 0.24 -4.05
CA ASN A 101 11.63 0.91 -4.78
C ASN A 101 11.51 2.42 -5.07
N HIS A 102 11.89 3.23 -4.07
CA HIS A 102 12.46 4.56 -4.27
C HIS A 102 13.75 4.66 -3.44
N CYS A 103 14.89 4.95 -4.08
CA CYS A 103 16.09 5.37 -3.37
C CYS A 103 15.94 6.86 -3.01
N GLY A 104 15.81 7.19 -1.72
CA GLY A 104 15.76 8.56 -1.21
C GLY A 104 15.88 8.63 0.32
N CYS A 105 16.74 9.53 0.82
CA CYS A 105 17.38 9.47 2.13
C CYS A 105 16.56 9.96 3.34
N LEU A 106 16.59 9.13 4.41
CA LEU A 106 16.60 9.39 5.87
C LEU A 106 15.86 10.60 6.48
N SER A 107 14.72 10.33 7.12
CA SER A 107 14.45 10.83 8.48
C SER A 107 13.68 9.79 9.30
N GLY A 108 14.28 9.31 10.39
CA GLY A 108 13.60 8.50 11.41
C GLY A 108 13.74 6.98 11.25
N SER A 109 14.71 6.40 11.94
CA SER A 109 14.83 4.96 12.19
C SER A 109 13.60 4.40 12.93
N SER A 110 12.77 3.62 12.24
CA SER A 110 11.78 2.73 12.86
C SER A 110 12.15 1.27 12.64
N LEU A 111 13.20 0.82 13.34
CA LEU A 111 13.53 -0.61 13.51
C LEU A 111 13.77 -0.91 14.99
N VAL A 112 12.81 -0.57 15.87
CA VAL A 112 12.80 -1.13 17.23
C VAL A 112 11.36 -1.36 17.66
N ARG A 113 10.91 -2.61 17.58
CA ARG A 113 10.13 -3.33 18.61
C ARG A 113 9.54 -4.62 18.02
N ASN A 114 10.31 -5.69 18.06
CA ASN A 114 9.76 -7.05 18.16
C ASN A 114 10.57 -7.95 19.11
N THR A 115 11.75 -7.53 19.56
CA THR A 115 12.54 -8.23 20.59
C THR A 115 12.05 -8.00 22.02
N HIS A 116 11.30 -6.93 22.28
CA HIS A 116 10.89 -6.57 23.64
C HIS A 116 9.76 -7.45 24.21
N PHE A 117 8.89 -8.01 23.35
CA PHE A 117 7.77 -8.85 23.80
C PHE A 117 8.23 -10.24 24.25
N TYR A 118 9.17 -10.85 23.54
CA TYR A 118 9.71 -12.17 23.89
C TYR A 118 10.42 -12.18 25.25
N SER A 119 11.17 -11.12 25.56
CA SER A 119 11.84 -10.99 26.86
C SER A 119 10.86 -10.80 28.02
N ILE A 120 9.74 -10.12 27.80
CA ILE A 120 8.69 -9.92 28.82
C ILE A 120 7.95 -11.23 29.09
N LEU A 121 7.57 -11.96 28.04
CA LEU A 121 6.90 -13.26 28.19
C LEU A 121 7.78 -14.30 28.89
N LEU A 122 9.07 -14.34 28.58
CA LEU A 122 10.02 -15.23 29.25
C LEU A 122 10.20 -14.86 30.74
N TYR A 123 10.24 -13.57 31.08
CA TYR A 123 10.31 -13.11 32.47
C TYR A 123 9.08 -13.52 33.29
N PHE A 124 7.87 -13.39 32.73
CA PHE A 124 6.65 -13.84 33.40
C PHE A 124 6.58 -15.36 33.55
N TYR A 125 7.01 -16.12 32.54
CA TYR A 125 7.07 -17.59 32.60
C TYR A 125 8.03 -18.07 33.69
N ILE A 126 9.23 -17.48 33.79
CA ILE A 126 10.21 -17.83 34.83
C ILE A 126 9.66 -17.49 36.22
N LYS A 127 8.99 -16.34 36.38
CA LYS A 127 8.42 -15.89 37.66
C LYS A 127 7.16 -16.66 38.09
N LEU A 128 6.52 -17.40 37.18
CA LEU A 128 5.43 -18.34 37.48
C LEU A 128 5.93 -19.73 37.86
N LEU A 129 7.22 -20.03 37.58
CA LEU A 129 7.87 -21.31 37.88
C LEU A 129 8.78 -21.27 39.12
N THR A 130 8.98 -20.09 39.71
CA THR A 130 9.69 -19.88 40.99
C THR A 130 8.71 -19.38 42.04
#